data_AF-A0A7Z2XBM3-F1
#
_entry.id   AF-A0A7Z2XBM3-F1
#
_cell.length_a   1.000
_cell.length_b   1.000
_cell.length_c   1.000
_cell.angle_alpha   90.00
_cell.angle_beta   90.00
_cell.angle_gamma   90.00
#
_symmetry.space_group_name_H-M   'P 1'
#
loop_
_entity.id
_entity.type
_entity.pdbx_description
1 polymer ?
#
loop_
_entity_poly.entity_id
_entity_poly.type
_entity_poly.pdbx_seq_one_letter_code
_entity_poly.pdbx_strand_id
1 'polypeptide(L)'
;MRYVAWAVILFFAVSWTFGLLVAPQHRVKSTVVALIHWWISIAVVVFTGLSVYHLFWLMPLALVVSMVALNMELRKFRANVGTIFLKVAVVMWPAIFFTLKAAGF
;
A
#
# COMPACT_ATOMS: atom_id res chain seq x y z
N MET A 1 21.43 -7.52 6.36
CA MET A 1 20.03 -7.32 6.81
C MET A 1 19.15 -6.61 5.78
N ARG A 2 19.62 -5.57 5.08
CA ARG A 2 18.85 -4.87 4.01
C ARG A 2 18.29 -5.79 2.91
N TYR A 3 19.07 -6.77 2.44
CA TYR A 3 18.61 -7.73 1.41
C TYR A 3 17.50 -8.66 1.92
N VAL A 4 17.56 -9.08 3.19
CA VAL A 4 16.50 -9.88 3.82
C VAL A 4 15.21 -9.08 3.92
N ALA A 5 15.29 -7.79 4.31
CA ALA A 5 14.15 -6.91 4.33
C ALA A 5 13.50 -6.76 2.93
N TRP A 6 14.31 -6.55 1.89
CA TRP A 6 13.82 -6.52 0.51
C TRP A 6 13.14 -7.83 0.10
N ALA A 7 13.75 -8.98 0.41
CA ALA A 7 13.18 -10.28 0.09
C ALA A 7 11.80 -10.46 0.74
N VAL A 8 11.66 -10.08 2.02
CA VAL A 8 10.37 -10.15 2.73
C VAL A 8 9.34 -9.23 2.09
N ILE A 9 9.69 -7.96 1.86
CA ILE A 9 8.76 -6.97 1.28
C ILE A 9 8.29 -7.40 -0.12
N LEU A 10 9.22 -7.84 -0.98
CA LEU A 10 8.90 -8.28 -2.33
C LEU A 10 8.12 -9.60 -2.33
N PHE A 11 8.43 -10.53 -1.44
CA PHE A 11 7.66 -11.76 -1.27
C PHE A 11 6.19 -11.42 -1.01
N PHE A 12 5.90 -10.54 -0.04
CA PHE A 12 4.52 -10.13 0.24
C PHE A 12 3.86 -9.41 -0.94
N ALA A 13 4.53 -8.41 -1.52
CA ALA A 13 3.97 -7.64 -2.63
C ALA A 13 3.68 -8.52 -3.86
N VAL A 14 4.61 -9.39 -4.23
CA VAL A 14 4.48 -10.28 -5.40
C VAL A 14 3.47 -11.39 -5.13
N SER A 15 3.51 -12.07 -3.99
CA SER A 15 2.56 -13.15 -3.67
C SER A 15 1.12 -12.65 -3.62
N TRP A 16 0.88 -11.46 -3.06
CA TRP A 16 -0.45 -10.85 -3.05
C TRP A 16 -0.89 -10.41 -4.44
N THR A 17 0.02 -9.82 -5.23
CA THR A 17 -0.27 -9.46 -6.63
C THR A 17 -0.65 -10.70 -7.44
N PHE A 18 0.14 -11.77 -7.34
CA PHE A 18 -0.14 -13.04 -8.01
C PHE A 18 -1.46 -13.66 -7.55
N GLY A 19 -1.73 -13.66 -6.25
CA GLY A 19 -3.01 -14.13 -5.70
C GLY A 19 -4.22 -13.40 -6.28
N LEU A 20 -4.14 -12.08 -6.44
CA LEU A 20 -5.20 -11.31 -7.11
C LEU A 20 -5.34 -11.66 -8.60
N LEU A 21 -4.23 -11.92 -9.30
CA LEU A 21 -4.27 -12.28 -10.72
C LEU A 21 -4.90 -13.66 -10.93
N VAL A 22 -4.51 -14.65 -10.14
CA VAL A 22 -4.91 -16.06 -10.29
C VAL A 22 -6.29 -16.37 -9.72
N ALA A 23 -6.72 -15.66 -8.66
CA ALA A 23 -8.01 -15.90 -8.02
C ALA A 23 -8.89 -14.63 -8.02
N PRO A 24 -9.59 -14.32 -9.12
CA PRO A 24 -10.43 -13.13 -9.24
C PRO A 24 -11.51 -13.02 -8.15
N GLN A 25 -12.00 -14.16 -7.64
CA GLN A 25 -12.96 -14.24 -6.54
C GLN A 25 -12.45 -13.62 -5.23
N HIS A 26 -11.14 -13.49 -5.04
CA HIS A 26 -10.52 -12.85 -3.87
C HIS A 26 -10.15 -11.38 -4.10
N ARG A 27 -10.53 -10.79 -5.25
CA ARG A 27 -10.31 -9.36 -5.55
C ARG A 27 -11.27 -8.47 -4.76
N VAL A 28 -11.00 -8.35 -3.47
CA VAL A 28 -11.63 -7.32 -2.64
C VAL A 28 -11.07 -5.95 -3.05
N LYS A 29 -11.94 -4.96 -3.26
CA LYS A 29 -11.56 -3.61 -3.70
C LYS A 29 -10.50 -2.97 -2.81
N SER A 30 -10.55 -3.19 -1.49
CA SER A 30 -9.53 -2.72 -0.55
C SER A 30 -8.17 -3.36 -0.79
N THR A 31 -8.12 -4.65 -1.09
CA THR A 31 -6.88 -5.39 -1.35
C THR A 31 -6.19 -4.91 -2.63
N VAL A 32 -6.99 -4.64 -3.68
CA VAL A 32 -6.49 -4.05 -4.93
C VAL A 32 -5.86 -2.69 -4.65
N VAL A 33 -6.56 -1.80 -3.93
CA VAL A 33 -6.06 -0.46 -3.60
C VAL A 33 -4.82 -0.51 -2.72
N ALA A 34 -4.78 -1.40 -1.72
CA ALA A 34 -3.63 -1.59 -0.85
C ALA A 34 -2.38 -1.99 -1.67
N LEU A 35 -2.53 -2.94 -2.60
CA LEU A 35 -1.43 -3.38 -3.46
C LEU A 35 -0.90 -2.27 -4.37
N ILE A 36 -1.77 -1.44 -4.94
CA ILE A 36 -1.33 -0.27 -5.71
C ILE A 36 -0.47 0.65 -4.83
N HIS A 37 -0.89 0.92 -3.59
CA HIS A 37 -0.12 1.74 -2.65
C HIS A 37 1.19 1.08 -2.19
N TRP A 38 1.24 -0.25 -2.08
CA TRP A 38 2.47 -0.98 -1.79
C TRP A 38 3.49 -0.79 -2.91
N TRP A 39 3.09 -0.98 -4.16
CA TRP A 39 3.97 -0.77 -5.31
C TRP A 39 4.44 0.68 -5.43
N ILE A 40 3.56 1.66 -5.17
CA ILE A 40 3.94 3.07 -5.10
C ILE A 40 4.97 3.30 -3.98
N SER A 41 4.74 2.75 -2.78
CA SER A 41 5.66 2.91 -1.64
C SER A 41 7.02 2.26 -1.92
N ILE A 42 7.04 1.08 -2.54
CA ILE A 42 8.26 0.42 -3.00
C ILE A 42 9.00 1.30 -4.00
N ALA A 43 8.29 1.83 -5.01
CA ALA A 43 8.88 2.72 -6.01
C ALA A 43 9.50 3.96 -5.35
N VAL A 44 8.77 4.63 -4.46
CA VAL A 44 9.28 5.78 -3.70
C VAL A 44 10.57 5.41 -2.97
N VAL A 45 10.60 4.30 -2.25
CA VAL A 45 11.79 3.86 -1.49
C VAL A 45 12.97 3.54 -2.41
N VAL A 46 12.73 2.94 -3.58
CA VAL A 46 13.78 2.67 -4.58
C VAL A 46 14.35 3.96 -5.16
N PHE A 47 13.50 4.90 -5.59
CA PHE A 47 13.92 6.11 -6.29
C PHE A 47 14.54 7.17 -5.38
N THR A 48 14.10 7.24 -4.13
CA THR A 48 14.63 8.20 -3.14
C THR A 48 15.77 7.63 -2.30
N GLY A 49 16.06 6.33 -2.41
CA GLY A 49 17.09 5.70 -1.59
C GLY A 49 16.74 5.62 -0.10
N LEU A 50 15.47 5.81 0.26
CA LEU A 50 14.98 5.64 1.63
C LEU A 50 15.33 4.25 2.18
N SER A 51 15.42 4.16 3.50
CA SER A 51 15.61 2.88 4.16
C SER A 51 14.41 1.96 3.89
N VAL A 52 14.69 0.73 3.43
CA VAL A 52 13.68 -0.32 3.18
C VAL A 52 12.81 -0.60 4.40
N TYR A 53 13.31 -0.31 5.60
CA TYR A 53 12.56 -0.54 6.84
C TYR A 53 11.29 0.30 6.95
N HIS A 54 11.18 1.42 6.22
CA HIS A 54 9.93 2.20 6.18
C HIS A 54 8.78 1.40 5.55
N LEU A 55 9.07 0.44 4.67
CA LEU A 55 8.04 -0.39 4.04
C LEU A 55 7.35 -1.33 5.04
N PHE A 56 8.01 -1.71 6.13
CA PHE A 56 7.42 -2.59 7.16
C PHE A 56 6.25 -1.94 7.89
N TRP A 57 6.17 -0.61 7.95
CA TRP A 57 5.02 0.07 8.53
C TRP A 57 4.12 0.71 7.47
N LEU A 58 4.67 1.19 6.34
CA LEU A 58 3.88 1.73 5.24
C LEU A 58 2.96 0.69 4.60
N MET A 59 3.42 -0.56 4.43
CA MET A 59 2.62 -1.61 3.80
C MET A 59 1.42 -2.03 4.70
N PRO A 60 1.59 -2.38 5.98
CA PRO A 60 0.46 -2.65 6.87
C PRO A 60 -0.49 -1.45 6.98
N LEU A 61 0.04 -0.22 7.05
CA LEU A 61 -0.77 0.99 7.10
C LEU A 61 -1.66 1.11 5.86
N ALA A 62 -1.10 0.96 4.66
CA ALA A 62 -1.86 1.03 3.40
C ALA A 62 -2.99 -0.02 3.36
N LEU A 63 -2.75 -1.21 3.91
CA LEU A 63 -3.73 -2.28 4.01
C LEU A 63 -4.87 -1.91 4.96
N VAL A 64 -4.55 -1.46 6.18
CA VAL A 64 -5.53 -1.04 7.19
C VAL A 64 -6.37 0.14 6.67
N VAL A 65 -5.73 1.17 6.13
CA VAL A 65 -6.42 2.36 5.61
C VAL A 65 -7.33 1.98 4.44
N SER A 66 -6.91 1.08 3.55
CA SER A 66 -7.74 0.58 2.46
C SER A 66 -8.97 -0.20 2.94
N MET A 67 -8.82 -1.00 4.00
CA MET A 67 -9.94 -1.70 4.63
C MET A 67 -10.91 -0.72 5.29
N VAL A 68 -10.42 0.29 5.99
CA VAL A 68 -11.26 1.34 6.61
C VAL A 68 -12.01 2.13 5.54
N ALA A 69 -11.33 2.55 4.47
CA ALA A 69 -11.91 3.29 3.37
C ALA A 69 -13.02 2.49 2.66
N LEU A 70 -12.81 1.18 2.43
CA LEU A 70 -13.84 0.31 1.89
C LEU A 70 -15.05 0.21 2.83
N ASN A 71 -14.84 -0.01 4.12
CA ASN A 71 -15.94 -0.07 5.10
C ASN A 71 -16.77 1.23 5.14
N MET A 72 -16.11 2.38 5.03
CA MET A 72 -16.79 3.68 4.93
C MET A 72 -17.62 3.83 3.65
N GLU A 73 -17.19 3.25 2.54
CA GLU A 73 -17.94 3.30 1.27
C GLU A 73 -19.06 2.29 1.17
N LEU A 74 -18.91 1.11 1.77
CA LEU A 74 -19.99 0.14 1.86
C LEU A 74 -21.19 0.72 2.61
N ARG A 75 -20.96 1.56 3.64
CA ARG A 75 -22.01 2.33 4.32
C ARG A 75 -22.73 3.34 3.42
N LYS A 76 -22.13 3.73 2.29
CA LYS A 76 -22.69 4.70 1.33
C LYS A 76 -23.24 4.02 0.06
N PHE A 77 -23.36 2.68 0.04
CA PHE A 77 -23.91 1.85 -1.05
C PHE A 77 -23.27 2.01 -2.44
N ARG A 78 -22.13 2.69 -2.55
CA ARG A 78 -21.38 2.85 -3.82
C ARG A 78 -19.88 2.78 -3.55
N ALA A 79 -19.36 1.56 -3.41
CA ALA A 79 -17.93 1.35 -3.30
C ALA A 79 -17.27 1.38 -4.68
N ASN A 80 -16.41 2.37 -4.95
CA ASN A 80 -15.63 2.45 -6.18
C ASN A 80 -14.13 2.39 -5.86
N VAL A 81 -13.37 1.63 -6.64
CA VAL A 81 -11.91 1.50 -6.47
C VAL A 81 -11.22 2.86 -6.50
N GLY A 82 -11.64 3.75 -7.41
CA GLY A 82 -11.04 5.08 -7.54
C GLY A 82 -11.26 5.98 -6.32
N THR A 83 -12.45 5.93 -5.71
CA THR A 83 -12.78 6.74 -4.53
C THR A 83 -12.11 6.19 -3.27
N ILE A 84 -12.00 4.87 -3.14
CA ILE A 84 -11.19 4.22 -2.10
C ILE A 84 -9.72 4.62 -2.28
N PHE A 85 -9.19 4.53 -3.50
CA PHE A 85 -7.81 4.92 -3.81
C PHE A 85 -7.50 6.36 -3.39
N LEU A 86 -8.34 7.33 -3.77
CA LEU A 86 -8.15 8.74 -3.40
C LEU A 86 -8.16 8.94 -1.88
N LYS A 87 -9.09 8.30 -1.17
CA LYS A 87 -9.14 8.40 0.31
C LYS A 87 -7.89 7.83 0.96
N VAL A 88 -7.43 6.68 0.48
CA VAL A 88 -6.21 6.04 0.98
C VAL A 88 -5.00 6.93 0.66
N ALA A 89 -4.92 7.50 -0.55
CA ALA A 89 -3.84 8.38 -0.95
C ALA A 89 -3.75 9.63 -0.05
N VAL A 90 -4.88 10.25 0.30
CA VAL A 90 -4.92 11.41 1.23
C VAL A 90 -4.36 11.07 2.60
N VAL A 91 -4.60 9.86 3.10
CA VAL A 91 -4.11 9.41 4.42
C VAL A 91 -2.66 8.93 4.35
N MET A 92 -2.27 8.29 3.25
CA MET A 92 -0.91 7.78 3.04
C MET A 92 0.09 8.89 2.67
N TRP A 93 -0.38 9.97 2.04
CA TRP A 93 0.49 11.06 1.59
C TRP A 93 1.27 11.73 2.72
N PRO A 94 0.67 12.12 3.87
CA PRO A 94 1.42 12.60 5.02
C PRO A 94 2.47 11.60 5.51
N ALA A 95 2.12 10.31 5.58
CA ALA A 95 3.05 9.27 6.02
C ALA A 95 4.28 9.19 5.11
N ILE A 96 4.08 9.21 3.79
CA ILE A 96 5.17 9.23 2.80
C ILE A 96 5.97 10.54 2.92
N PHE A 97 5.31 11.68 3.05
CA PHE A 97 5.97 12.97 3.24
C PHE A 97 6.85 13.01 4.50
N PHE A 98 6.36 12.49 5.63
CA PHE A 98 7.15 12.39 6.85
C PHE A 98 8.37 11.48 6.67
N THR A 99 8.26 10.38 5.91
CA THR A 99 9.45 9.55 5.61
C THR A 99 10.48 10.28 4.76
N LEU A 100 10.04 11.05 3.77
CA LEU A 100 10.93 11.84 2.92
C LEU A 100 11.64 12.91 3.73
N LYS A 101 10.87 13.69 4.51
CA LYS A 101 11.41 14.75 5.36
C LYS A 101 12.37 14.22 6.44
N ALA A 102 12.04 13.08 7.06
CA ALA A 102 12.92 12.45 8.06
C ALA A 102 14.24 11.95 7.46
N ALA A 103 14.27 11.69 6.15
CA ALA A 103 15.46 11.28 5.43
C ALA A 103 16.22 12.44 4.75
N GLY A 104 15.75 13.69 4.92
CA GLY A 104 16.41 14.88 4.36
C GLY A 104 16.03 15.21 2.92
N PHE A 105 14.92 14.68 2.41
CA PHE A 105 14.32 15.04 1.11
C PHE A 105 13.22 16.11 1.26
#